data_AF-A0A7K1VSG2-F1
#
_entry.id   AF-A0A7K1VSG2-F1
#
_cell.length_a   1.000
_cell.length_b   1.000
_cell.length_c   1.000
_cell.angle_alpha   90.00
_cell.angle_beta   90.00
_cell.angle_gamma   90.00
#
_symmetry.space_group_name_H-M   'P 1'
#
loop_
_entity.id
_entity.type
_entity.pdbx_description
1 polymer ?
#
loop_
_entity_poly.entity_id
_entity_poly.type
_entity_poly.pdbx_seq_one_letter_code
_entity_poly.pdbx_strand_id
1 'polypeptide(L)' 'MTTDFDPEQVVRDVTANVRKKFPDRTDEQLEPLVREELADLQDRPVQDYLSVLTERAVKRRLKRDTPTA' A
#
# COMPACT_ATOMS: atom_id res chain seq x y z
N MET A 1 -24.32 -4.31 -6.00
CA MET A 1 -23.23 -4.28 -6.97
C MET A 1 -21.97 -4.60 -6.19
N THR A 2 -21.51 -5.83 -6.25
CA THR A 2 -20.25 -6.23 -5.60
C THR A 2 -19.14 -5.77 -6.54
N THR A 3 -18.40 -4.73 -6.14
CA THR A 3 -17.15 -4.40 -6.82
C THR A 3 -16.29 -5.65 -6.72
N ASP A 4 -16.00 -6.30 -7.85
CA ASP A 4 -15.04 -7.40 -7.91
C ASP A 4 -13.69 -6.86 -7.43
N PHE A 5 -13.45 -7.00 -6.13
CA PHE A 5 -12.22 -6.61 -5.49
C PHE A 5 -11.14 -7.60 -5.95
N ASP A 6 -10.31 -7.16 -6.89
CA ASP A 6 -9.13 -7.91 -7.31
C ASP A 6 -7.92 -7.45 -6.47
N PRO A 7 -7.49 -8.23 -5.47
CA PRO A 7 -6.33 -7.89 -4.64
C PRO A 7 -5.04 -7.78 -5.46
N GLU A 8 -4.90 -8.50 -6.58
CA GLU A 8 -3.72 -8.38 -7.43
C GLU A 8 -3.71 -7.05 -8.18
N GLN A 9 -4.87 -6.58 -8.61
CA GLN A 9 -5.00 -5.26 -9.22
C GLN A 9 -4.65 -4.15 -8.22
N VAL A 10 -5.09 -4.28 -6.97
CA VAL A 10 -4.74 -3.34 -5.89
C VAL A 10 -3.22 -3.34 -5.64
N VAL A 11 -2.59 -4.51 -5.57
CA VAL A 11 -1.12 -4.61 -5.40
C VAL A 11 -0.39 -3.90 -6.53
N ARG A 12 -0.78 -4.12 -7.79
CA ARG A 12 -0.18 -3.46 -8.95
C ARG A 12 -0.31 -1.93 -8.89
N ASP A 13 -1.53 -1.44 -8.65
CA ASP A 13 -1.82 0.00 -8.63
C ASP A 13 -1.12 0.72 -7.48
N VAL A 14 -1.12 0.13 -6.30
CA VAL A 14 -0.44 0.67 -5.11
C VAL A 14 1.07 0.65 -5.31
N THR A 15 1.65 -0.45 -5.81
CA THR A 15 3.09 -0.55 -6.09
C THR A 15 3.55 0.53 -7.08
N ALA A 16 2.80 0.72 -8.17
CA ALA A 16 3.09 1.76 -9.16
C ALA A 16 3.04 3.18 -8.55
N ASN A 17 2.08 3.45 -7.67
CA ASN A 17 1.95 4.74 -6.99
C ASN A 17 3.03 4.96 -5.91
N VAL A 18 3.43 3.90 -5.19
CA VAL A 18 4.52 3.95 -4.21
C VAL A 18 5.85 4.18 -4.92
N ARG A 19 6.12 3.50 -6.04
CA ARG A 19 7.33 3.70 -6.84
C ARG A 19 7.50 5.14 -7.35
N LYS A 20 6.41 5.81 -7.74
CA LYS A 20 6.46 7.25 -8.11
C LYS A 20 6.97 8.14 -6.98
N LYS A 21 6.74 7.77 -5.72
CA LYS A 21 7.20 8.51 -4.53
C LYS A 21 8.52 8.00 -3.97
N PHE A 22 8.85 6.75 -4.23
CA PHE A 22 10.07 6.07 -3.78
C PHE A 22 10.77 5.41 -4.97
N PRO A 23 11.34 6.21 -5.90
CA PRO A 23 11.97 5.68 -7.11
C PRO A 23 13.24 4.85 -6.81
N ASP A 24 13.83 5.02 -5.62
CA ASP A 24 15.01 4.29 -5.16
C ASP A 24 14.72 2.84 -4.75
N ARG A 25 13.45 2.43 -4.68
CA ARG A 25 13.04 1.06 -4.32
C ARG A 25 12.53 0.32 -5.54
N THR A 26 12.91 -0.95 -5.65
CA THR A 26 12.48 -1.83 -6.75
C THR A 26 11.12 -2.44 -6.46
N ASP A 27 10.41 -2.85 -7.50
CA ASP A 27 9.09 -3.50 -7.37
C ASP A 27 9.16 -4.76 -6.49
N GLU A 28 10.26 -5.50 -6.56
CA GLU A 28 10.53 -6.68 -5.72
C GLU A 28 10.63 -6.35 -4.23
N GLN A 29 11.03 -5.14 -3.88
CA GLN A 29 11.06 -4.65 -2.49
C GLN A 29 9.70 -4.06 -2.06
N LEU A 30 8.92 -3.55 -3.01
CA LEU A 30 7.65 -2.85 -2.74
C LEU A 30 6.46 -3.81 -2.71
N GLU A 31 6.39 -4.78 -3.63
CA GLU A 31 5.31 -5.77 -3.69
C GLU A 31 5.05 -6.52 -2.37
N PRO A 32 6.07 -7.08 -1.68
CA PRO A 32 5.82 -7.81 -0.42
C PRO A 32 5.27 -6.88 0.68
N LEU A 33 5.75 -5.63 0.75
CA LEU A 33 5.25 -4.63 1.70
C LEU A 33 3.81 -4.23 1.40
N VAL A 34 3.47 -4.07 0.12
CA VAL A 34 2.11 -3.75 -0.31
C VAL A 34 1.16 -4.91 -0.02
N ARG A 35 1.59 -6.16 -0.24
CA ARG A 35 0.81 -7.36 0.10
C ARG A 35 0.57 -7.51 1.59
N GLU A 36 1.59 -7.27 2.42
CA GLU A 36 1.49 -7.35 3.89
C GLU A 36 0.49 -6.31 4.41
N GLU A 37 0.64 -5.05 4.01
CA GLU A 37 -0.27 -3.98 4.43
C GLU A 37 -1.69 -4.18 3.87
N LEU A 38 -1.83 -4.76 2.68
CA LEU A 38 -3.14 -5.13 2.11
C LEU A 38 -3.82 -6.24 2.93
N ALA A 39 -3.07 -7.24 3.37
CA ALA A 39 -3.59 -8.34 4.19
C ALA A 39 -4.05 -7.83 5.57
N ASP A 40 -3.28 -6.95 6.21
CA ASP A 40 -3.65 -6.30 7.48
C ASP A 40 -4.93 -5.45 7.38
N LEU A 41 -5.23 -4.98 6.17
CA LEU A 41 -6.40 -4.16 5.89
C LEU A 41 -7.60 -5.02 5.53
N GLN A 42 -7.43 -6.16 4.84
CA GLN A 42 -8.51 -7.10 4.51
C GLN A 42 -9.28 -7.59 5.73
N ASP A 43 -8.65 -7.62 6.90
CA ASP A 43 -9.29 -8.01 8.17
C ASP A 43 -10.21 -6.92 8.75
N ARG A 44 -10.33 -5.76 8.08
CA ARG A 44 -11.20 -4.65 8.49
C ARG A 44 -12.44 -4.57 7.60
N PRO A 45 -13.64 -4.31 8.16
CA PRO A 45 -14.91 -4.27 7.42
C PRO A 45 -15.09 -2.99 6.57
N VAL A 46 -14.03 -2.55 5.91
CA VAL A 46 -13.96 -1.32 5.13
C VAL A 46 -13.21 -1.59 3.82
N GLN A 47 -13.79 -2.48 2.99
CA GLN A 47 -13.23 -2.84 1.68
C GLN A 47 -13.04 -1.62 0.75
N ASP A 48 -13.94 -0.63 0.81
CA ASP A 48 -13.85 0.59 0.00
C ASP A 48 -12.80 1.61 0.49
N TYR A 49 -12.27 1.46 1.71
CA TYR A 49 -11.29 2.38 2.28
C TYR A 49 -9.90 1.77 2.43
N LEU A 50 -9.70 0.51 2.05
CA LEU A 50 -8.41 -0.19 2.18
C LEU A 50 -7.31 0.62 1.50
N SER A 51 -7.46 0.97 0.22
CA SER A 51 -6.44 1.71 -0.53
C SER A 51 -6.04 3.05 0.12
N VAL A 52 -7.01 3.80 0.66
CA VAL A 52 -6.75 5.09 1.34
C VAL A 52 -6.07 4.87 2.69
N LEU A 53 -6.48 3.84 3.43
CA LEU A 53 -5.90 3.48 4.72
C LEU A 53 -4.48 2.93 4.56
N THR A 54 -4.22 2.10 3.54
CA THR A 54 -2.88 1.61 3.17
C THR A 54 -1.98 2.79 2.86
N GLU A 55 -2.41 3.68 1.95
CA GLU A 55 -1.57 4.81 1.55
C GLU A 55 -1.23 5.71 2.76
N ARG A 56 -2.17 5.89 3.68
CA ARG A 56 -2.00 6.72 4.87
C ARG A 56 -1.16 6.05 5.96
N ALA A 57 -1.15 4.72 6.04
CA ALA A 57 -0.29 3.95 6.93
C ALA A 57 1.16 3.98 6.42
N VAL A 58 1.37 3.66 5.14
CA VAL A 58 2.67 3.67 4.48
C VAL A 58 3.34 5.05 4.57
N LYS A 59 2.60 6.14 4.27
CA LYS A 59 3.12 7.51 4.42
C LYS A 59 3.55 7.83 5.85
N ARG A 60 2.80 7.36 6.86
CA ARG A 60 3.13 7.63 8.27
C ARG A 60 4.36 6.88 8.71
N ARG A 61 4.51 5.62 8.30
CA ARG A 61 5.68 4.79 8.60
C ARG A 61 6.94 5.39 8.01
N LEU A 62 6.91 5.75 6.72
CA LEU A 62 8.06 6.35 6.04
C LEU A 62 8.44 7.73 6.60
N LYS A 63 7.46 8.53 7.02
CA LYS A 63 7.72 9.81 7.70
C LYS A 63 8.32 9.63 9.11
N ARG A 64 8.08 8.48 9.74
CA ARG A 64 8.64 8.12 11.05
C ARG A 64 10.04 7.50 10.93
N ASP A 65 10.30 6.82 9.82
CA ASP A 65 11.59 6.24 9.46
C ASP A 65 12.55 7.23 8.77
N THR A 66 12.07 8.41 8.36
CA THR A 66 12.95 9.51 7.93
C THR A 66 13.33 10.32 9.17
N PRO A 67 14.54 10.18 9.72
CA PRO A 67 15.00 11.08 10.76
C PRO A 67 15.23 12.41 10.06
N THR A 68 14.59 13.48 10.54
CA THR A 68 15.11 14.82 10.29
C THR A 68 16.48 14.89 10.94
N ALA A 69 17.53 14.79 10.15
CA ALA A 69 18.90 15.16 10.50
C ALA A 69 19.52 15.87 9.29
#